data_AF-A0A7C8DRW9-F1
#
_entry.id   AF-A0A7C8DRW9-F1
#
_cell.length_a   1.000
_cell.length_b   1.000
_cell.length_c   1.000
_cell.angle_alpha   90.00
_cell.angle_beta   90.00
_cell.angle_gamma   90.00
#
_symmetry.space_group_name_H-M   'P 1'
#
loop_
_entity.id
_entity.type
_entity.pdbx_description
1 polymer ?
#
loop_
_entity_poly.entity_id
_entity_poly.type
_entity_poly.pdbx_seq_one_letter_code
_entity_poly.pdbx_strand_id
1 'polypeptide(L)'
;MTKIFARAALDKGLETLGAETHGMAQRGGSVVSHLKLGRMESSLVRNQTARFLLALEENEAYRNLALLAPGGTIYVNAERKAFPRKEVASYLEKQGIQYHAFPAQKTAMDLGTPMSTNLALLGFFSAFENEPFTHDDLRNTIIAVSPERFRENNLKVFDTGFENGG
;
A
#
# COMPACT_ATOMS: atom_id res chain seq x y z
N MET A 1 7.42 1.50 1.99
CA MET A 1 6.46 0.40 1.82
C MET A 1 6.95 -0.65 0.83
N THR A 2 7.20 -0.31 -0.44
CA THR A 2 7.63 -1.23 -1.51
C THR A 2 8.83 -2.11 -1.13
N LYS A 3 9.82 -1.54 -0.44
CA LYS A 3 11.00 -2.26 0.08
C LYS A 3 10.65 -3.38 1.06
N ILE A 4 9.57 -3.23 1.85
CA ILE A 4 9.11 -4.26 2.79
C ILE A 4 8.53 -5.44 2.01
N PHE A 5 7.63 -5.19 1.06
CA PHE A 5 7.10 -6.26 0.20
C PHE A 5 8.19 -6.96 -0.61
N ALA A 6 9.13 -6.20 -1.21
CA ALA A 6 10.23 -6.76 -1.96
C ALA A 6 11.13 -7.63 -1.06
N ARG A 7 11.42 -7.19 0.17
CA ARG A 7 12.20 -7.97 1.11
C ARG A 7 11.46 -9.24 1.56
N ALA A 8 10.19 -9.13 1.93
CA ALA A 8 9.36 -10.26 2.32
C ALA A 8 9.25 -11.31 1.20
N ALA A 9 9.16 -10.85 -0.06
CA ALA A 9 9.17 -11.71 -1.23
C ALA A 9 10.48 -12.48 -1.39
N LEU A 10 11.62 -11.78 -1.28
CA LEU A 10 12.95 -12.40 -1.35
C LEU A 10 13.15 -13.42 -0.23
N ASP A 11 12.73 -13.10 0.99
CA ASP A 11 12.82 -14.02 2.13
C ASP A 11 11.94 -15.28 1.91
N LYS A 12 10.89 -15.20 1.08
CA LYS A 12 10.05 -16.33 0.63
C LYS A 12 10.51 -16.98 -0.68
N GLY A 13 11.65 -16.55 -1.25
CA GLY A 13 12.17 -17.09 -2.51
C GLY A 13 11.33 -16.73 -3.75
N LEU A 14 10.48 -15.69 -3.66
CA LEU A 14 9.70 -15.20 -4.79
C LEU A 14 10.55 -14.29 -5.66
N GLU A 15 10.44 -14.45 -6.99
CA GLU A 15 10.98 -13.48 -7.93
C GLU A 15 10.32 -12.11 -7.73
N THR A 16 11.10 -11.04 -7.74
CA THR A 16 10.59 -9.68 -7.60
C THR A 16 11.15 -8.77 -8.67
N LEU A 17 10.29 -7.94 -9.25
CA LEU A 17 10.70 -6.89 -10.16
C LEU A 17 10.00 -5.58 -9.80
N GLY A 18 10.78 -4.53 -9.59
CA GLY A 18 10.30 -3.22 -9.18
C GLY A 18 10.75 -2.11 -10.12
N ALA A 19 9.95 -1.06 -10.20
CA ALA A 19 10.30 0.20 -10.86
C ALA A 19 9.64 1.36 -10.12
N GLU A 20 10.23 2.55 -10.23
CA GLU A 20 9.63 3.77 -9.70
C GLU A 20 9.48 4.76 -10.85
N THR A 21 8.26 5.26 -11.03
CA THR A 21 8.00 6.35 -11.96
C THR A 21 7.84 7.63 -11.17
N HIS A 22 8.56 8.66 -11.61
CA HIS A 22 8.49 10.00 -11.06
C HIS A 22 7.72 10.84 -12.09
N GLY A 23 6.61 11.45 -11.69
CA GLY A 23 5.94 12.42 -12.56
C GLY A 23 6.88 13.58 -12.91
N MET A 24 6.64 14.26 -14.05
CA MET A 24 7.46 15.38 -14.56
C MET A 24 7.52 16.65 -13.69
N ALA A 25 7.21 16.58 -12.40
CA ALA A 25 7.39 17.71 -11.50
C ALA A 25 8.72 17.58 -10.75
N GLN A 26 9.76 18.24 -11.29
CA GLN A 26 10.97 18.65 -10.56
C GLN A 26 10.68 19.55 -9.33
N ARG A 27 9.40 19.68 -8.92
CA ARG A 27 8.89 20.50 -7.80
C ARG A 27 7.68 19.82 -7.14
N GLY A 28 7.84 18.60 -6.63
CA GLY A 28 6.81 17.91 -5.83
C GLY A 28 5.85 17.00 -6.60
N GLY A 29 6.34 16.26 -7.59
CA GLY A 29 5.53 15.28 -8.34
C GLY A 29 5.13 14.03 -7.56
N SER A 30 4.05 13.40 -8.03
CA SER A 30 3.65 12.05 -7.61
C SER A 30 4.76 11.04 -7.91
N VAL A 31 5.02 10.14 -6.96
CA VAL A 31 5.91 8.99 -7.10
C VAL A 31 5.04 7.74 -7.06
N VAL A 32 5.13 6.92 -8.10
CA VAL A 32 4.43 5.64 -8.19
C VAL A 32 5.46 4.52 -8.17
N SER A 33 5.44 3.71 -7.13
CA SER A 33 6.23 2.48 -7.07
C SER A 33 5.43 1.32 -7.68
N HIS A 34 6.02 0.68 -8.68
CA HIS A 34 5.54 -0.55 -9.28
C HIS A 34 6.29 -1.72 -8.64
N LEU A 35 5.55 -2.73 -8.16
CA LEU A 35 6.13 -3.97 -7.66
C LEU A 35 5.35 -5.16 -8.23
N LYS A 36 6.09 -6.11 -8.79
CA LYS A 36 5.57 -7.37 -9.29
C LYS A 36 6.27 -8.52 -8.59
N LEU A 37 5.50 -9.55 -8.28
CA LEU A 37 5.95 -10.77 -7.62
C LEU A 37 5.70 -11.96 -8.56
N GLY A 38 6.67 -12.86 -8.67
CA GLY A 38 6.70 -13.96 -9.64
C GLY A 38 7.51 -13.62 -10.90
N ARG A 39 7.55 -14.57 -11.83
CA ARG A 39 8.33 -14.48 -13.07
C ARG A 39 7.73 -13.45 -14.02
N MET A 40 8.51 -12.43 -14.40
CA MET A 40 8.02 -11.25 -15.13
C MET A 40 9.01 -10.78 -16.20
N GLU A 41 8.50 -10.27 -17.32
CA GLU A 41 9.32 -9.74 -18.43
C GLU A 41 9.49 -8.20 -18.40
N SER A 42 8.73 -7.48 -17.55
CA SER A 42 8.82 -6.02 -17.46
C SER A 42 8.52 -5.49 -16.06
N SER A 43 9.22 -4.43 -15.65
CA SER A 43 9.13 -3.86 -14.29
C SER A 43 7.92 -2.97 -14.06
N LEU A 44 7.42 -2.29 -15.09
CA LEU A 44 6.23 -1.44 -14.98
C LEU A 44 4.95 -2.28 -14.93
N VAL A 45 4.08 -2.01 -13.95
CA VAL A 45 2.72 -2.55 -13.91
C VAL A 45 1.95 -1.97 -15.11
N ARG A 46 1.31 -2.85 -15.87
CA ARG A 46 0.53 -2.45 -17.05
C ARG A 46 -0.87 -2.02 -16.61
N ASN A 47 -1.53 -1.23 -17.43
CA ASN A 47 -2.92 -0.86 -17.18
C ASN A 47 -3.78 -2.12 -17.01
N GLN A 48 -4.70 -2.07 -16.05
CA GLN A 48 -5.64 -3.15 -15.73
C GLN A 48 -4.99 -4.48 -15.33
N THR A 49 -3.81 -4.45 -14.70
CA THR A 49 -3.10 -5.68 -14.27
C THR A 49 -2.74 -5.72 -12.78
N ALA A 50 -2.82 -4.59 -12.06
CA ALA A 50 -2.55 -4.58 -10.63
C ALA A 50 -3.70 -5.25 -9.88
N ARG A 51 -3.38 -6.22 -9.02
CA ARG A 51 -4.35 -6.78 -8.06
C ARG A 51 -4.65 -5.79 -6.92
N PHE A 52 -3.62 -5.05 -6.48
CA PHE A 52 -3.71 -4.14 -5.35
C PHE A 52 -3.16 -2.76 -5.72
N LEU A 53 -3.79 -1.72 -5.17
CA LEU A 53 -3.31 -0.35 -5.20
C LEU A 53 -3.28 0.20 -3.77
N LEU A 54 -2.08 0.50 -3.25
CA LEU A 54 -1.90 1.12 -1.94
C LEU A 54 -1.54 2.60 -2.15
N ALA A 55 -2.38 3.50 -1.67
CA ALA A 55 -2.25 4.93 -1.89
C ALA A 55 -2.14 5.70 -0.58
N LEU A 56 -1.06 6.48 -0.41
CA LEU A 56 -0.84 7.33 0.77
C LEU A 56 -1.64 8.64 0.73
N GLU A 57 -2.32 8.91 -0.38
CA GLU A 57 -3.19 10.07 -0.58
C GLU A 57 -4.36 9.67 -1.48
N GLU A 58 -5.56 10.21 -1.20
CA GLU A 58 -6.76 9.93 -1.98
C GLU A 58 -6.58 10.26 -3.47
N ASN A 59 -6.04 11.43 -3.78
CA ASN A 59 -5.87 11.88 -5.17
C ASN A 59 -4.89 10.98 -5.95
N GLU A 60 -3.93 10.35 -5.27
CA GLU A 60 -3.02 9.38 -5.89
C GLU A 60 -3.73 8.06 -6.20
N ALA A 61 -4.68 7.64 -5.38
CA ALA A 61 -5.51 6.48 -5.68
C ALA A 61 -6.26 6.70 -7.01
N TYR A 62 -6.94 7.85 -7.16
CA TYR A 62 -7.70 8.18 -8.36
C TYR A 62 -6.81 8.32 -9.62
N ARG A 63 -5.66 8.98 -9.51
CA ARG A 63 -4.70 9.10 -10.62
C ARG A 63 -4.23 7.76 -11.16
N ASN A 64 -4.14 6.75 -10.30
CA ASN A 64 -3.56 5.45 -10.63
C ASN A 64 -4.61 4.34 -10.85
N LEU A 65 -5.90 4.66 -10.88
CA LEU A 65 -6.98 3.68 -11.10
C LEU A 65 -6.79 2.84 -12.36
N ALA A 66 -6.26 3.43 -13.43
CA ALA A 66 -6.05 2.73 -14.70
C ALA A 66 -5.07 1.54 -14.59
N LEU A 67 -4.23 1.48 -13.55
CA LEU A 67 -3.34 0.35 -13.28
C LEU A 67 -4.08 -0.87 -12.71
N LEU A 68 -5.19 -0.65 -12.01
CA LEU A 68 -5.91 -1.67 -11.27
C LEU A 68 -6.73 -2.55 -12.22
N ALA A 69 -6.60 -3.86 -12.07
CA ALA A 69 -7.40 -4.83 -12.81
C ALA A 69 -8.89 -4.74 -12.39
N PRO A 70 -9.83 -5.13 -13.28
CA PRO A 70 -11.20 -5.39 -12.86
C PRO A 70 -11.23 -6.36 -11.67
N GLY A 71 -12.01 -6.03 -10.64
CA GLY A 71 -12.04 -6.80 -9.39
C GLY A 71 -10.87 -6.57 -8.43
N GLY A 72 -9.90 -5.71 -8.76
CA GLY A 72 -8.78 -5.37 -7.88
C GLY A 72 -9.21 -4.56 -6.65
N THR A 73 -8.30 -4.40 -5.68
CA THR A 73 -8.59 -3.76 -4.39
C THR A 73 -7.73 -2.52 -4.15
N ILE A 74 -8.35 -1.45 -3.67
CA ILE A 74 -7.69 -0.21 -3.25
C ILE A 74 -7.58 -0.18 -1.72
N TYR A 75 -6.40 0.16 -1.22
CA TYR A 75 -6.16 0.50 0.18
C TYR A 75 -5.64 1.93 0.24
N VAL A 76 -6.39 2.83 0.85
CA VAL A 76 -6.12 4.27 0.73
C VAL A 76 -6.06 4.95 2.10
N ASN A 77 -5.05 5.83 2.26
CA ASN A 77 -5.02 6.81 3.32
C ASN A 77 -6.08 7.88 3.07
N ALA A 78 -7.26 7.70 3.63
CA ALA A 78 -8.40 8.60 3.51
C ALA A 78 -9.39 8.38 4.66
N GLU A 79 -10.24 9.37 4.89
CA GLU A 79 -11.36 9.26 5.83
C GLU A 79 -12.40 8.25 5.31
N ARG A 80 -12.74 7.24 6.12
CA ARG A 80 -13.68 6.16 5.75
C ARG A 80 -15.01 6.64 5.20
N LYS A 81 -15.55 7.71 5.79
CA LYS A 81 -16.87 8.25 5.42
C LYS A 81 -16.84 9.12 4.15
N ALA A 82 -15.65 9.50 3.69
CA ALA A 82 -15.45 10.39 2.56
C ALA A 82 -14.95 9.68 1.29
N PHE A 83 -14.52 8.43 1.40
CA PHE A 83 -14.01 7.64 0.28
C PHE A 83 -15.00 6.54 -0.16
N PRO A 84 -15.23 6.34 -1.47
CA PRO A 84 -14.76 7.15 -2.59
C PRO A 84 -15.60 8.42 -2.77
N ARG A 85 -15.07 9.38 -3.55
CA ARG A 85 -15.81 10.52 -4.09
C ARG A 85 -16.96 10.04 -4.98
N LYS A 86 -18.09 10.74 -4.93
CA LYS A 86 -19.31 10.38 -5.67
C LYS A 86 -19.07 10.26 -7.18
N GLU A 87 -18.20 11.11 -7.72
CA GLU A 87 -17.86 11.17 -9.13
C GLU A 87 -17.11 9.89 -9.60
N VAL A 88 -16.42 9.21 -8.67
CA VAL A 88 -15.61 8.02 -8.96
C VAL A 88 -16.34 6.72 -8.61
N ALA A 89 -17.32 6.77 -7.70
CA ALA A 89 -18.05 5.59 -7.22
C ALA A 89 -18.61 4.72 -8.36
N SER A 90 -19.25 5.33 -9.36
CA SER A 90 -19.82 4.58 -10.50
C SER A 90 -18.77 3.87 -11.35
N TYR A 91 -17.55 4.41 -11.43
CA TYR A 91 -16.44 3.75 -12.14
C TYR A 91 -15.94 2.54 -11.36
N LEU A 92 -15.75 2.67 -10.04
CA LEU A 92 -15.30 1.57 -9.19
C LEU A 92 -16.30 0.41 -9.23
N GLU A 93 -17.60 0.71 -9.12
CA GLU A 93 -18.67 -0.28 -9.20
C GLU A 93 -18.67 -1.02 -10.54
N LYS A 94 -18.61 -0.29 -11.66
CA LYS A 94 -18.56 -0.89 -13.02
C LYS A 94 -17.34 -1.78 -13.24
N GLN A 95 -16.21 -1.47 -12.62
CA GLN A 95 -14.98 -2.26 -12.70
C GLN A 95 -14.92 -3.37 -11.64
N GLY A 96 -15.93 -3.49 -10.77
CA GLY A 96 -15.93 -4.43 -9.64
C GLY A 96 -14.83 -4.16 -8.61
N ILE A 97 -14.26 -2.95 -8.60
CA ILE A 97 -13.13 -2.60 -7.74
C ILE A 97 -13.59 -2.53 -6.29
N GLN A 98 -12.91 -3.27 -5.43
CA GLN A 98 -13.08 -3.21 -3.99
C GLN A 98 -12.24 -2.08 -3.40
N TYR A 99 -12.64 -1.55 -2.24
CA TYR A 99 -11.87 -0.50 -1.58
C TYR A 99 -11.99 -0.53 -0.06
N HIS A 100 -10.89 -0.16 0.58
CA HIS A 100 -10.76 0.02 2.02
C HIS A 100 -10.03 1.34 2.31
N ALA A 101 -10.67 2.20 3.10
CA ALA A 101 -10.11 3.49 3.49
C ALA A 101 -9.73 3.49 4.98
N PHE A 102 -8.61 4.10 5.30
CA PHE A 102 -8.10 4.20 6.67
C PHE A 102 -7.34 5.52 6.85
N PRO A 103 -7.60 6.33 7.89
CA PRO A 103 -6.87 7.58 8.12
C PRO A 103 -5.46 7.31 8.69
N ALA A 104 -4.64 6.59 7.92
CA ALA A 104 -3.31 6.10 8.30
C ALA A 104 -2.36 7.22 8.75
N GLN A 105 -2.43 8.39 8.11
CA GLN A 105 -1.59 9.54 8.47
C GLN A 105 -1.98 10.08 9.85
N LYS A 106 -3.28 10.24 10.10
CA LYS A 106 -3.79 10.68 11.40
C LYS A 106 -3.39 9.68 12.49
N THR A 107 -3.55 8.39 12.24
CA THR A 107 -3.13 7.34 13.19
C THR A 107 -1.63 7.41 13.50
N ALA A 108 -0.78 7.53 12.48
CA ALA A 108 0.66 7.67 12.69
C ALA A 108 1.04 8.95 13.45
N MET A 109 0.34 10.06 13.19
CA MET A 109 0.50 11.32 13.93
C MET A 109 0.10 11.19 15.40
N ASP A 110 -1.06 10.58 15.68
CA ASP A 110 -1.57 10.36 17.04
C ASP A 110 -0.64 9.46 17.86
N LEU A 111 0.10 8.56 17.20
CA LEU A 111 1.15 7.72 17.78
C LEU A 111 2.53 8.41 17.89
N GLY A 112 2.65 9.69 17.53
CA GLY A 112 3.90 10.46 17.61
C GLY A 112 4.93 10.12 16.54
N THR A 113 4.52 9.45 15.45
CA THR A 113 5.41 8.89 14.42
C THR A 113 4.90 9.19 13.00
N PRO A 114 4.67 10.46 12.62
CA PRO A 114 4.05 10.84 11.35
C PRO A 114 4.72 10.24 10.10
N MET A 115 6.05 10.03 10.17
CA MET A 115 6.83 9.42 9.10
C MET A 115 6.48 7.95 8.81
N SER A 116 5.74 7.30 9.71
CA SER A 116 5.33 5.89 9.63
C SER A 116 3.92 5.70 9.07
N THR A 117 3.34 6.72 8.42
CA THR A 117 2.04 6.63 7.71
C THR A 117 1.98 5.42 6.76
N ASN A 118 3.09 5.09 6.11
CA ASN A 118 3.19 3.94 5.22
C ASN A 118 3.09 2.60 5.97
N LEU A 119 3.60 2.50 7.19
CA LEU A 119 3.49 1.29 8.01
C LEU A 119 2.06 1.11 8.52
N ALA A 120 1.39 2.20 8.90
CA ALA A 120 -0.02 2.18 9.28
C ALA A 120 -0.89 1.64 8.13
N LEU A 121 -0.72 2.16 6.92
CA LEU A 121 -1.47 1.68 5.76
C LEU A 121 -1.10 0.23 5.38
N LEU A 122 0.17 -0.16 5.53
CA LEU A 122 0.62 -1.53 5.28
C LEU A 122 0.04 -2.54 6.29
N GLY A 123 -0.06 -2.15 7.56
CA GLY A 123 -0.72 -2.95 8.60
C GLY A 123 -2.19 -3.13 8.28
N PHE A 124 -2.88 -2.04 7.95
CA PHE A 124 -4.27 -2.07 7.53
C PHE A 124 -4.50 -2.98 6.31
N PHE A 125 -3.64 -2.90 5.30
CA PHE A 125 -3.65 -3.83 4.15
C PHE A 125 -3.59 -5.31 4.59
N SER A 126 -2.68 -5.64 5.52
CA SER A 126 -2.46 -7.02 5.96
C SER A 126 -3.58 -7.62 6.82
N ALA A 127 -4.57 -6.81 7.23
CA ALA A 127 -5.76 -7.30 7.91
C ALA A 127 -6.78 -7.96 6.96
N PHE A 128 -6.71 -7.63 5.67
CA PHE A 128 -7.61 -8.15 4.64
C PHE A 128 -6.90 -9.17 3.75
N GLU A 129 -5.60 -9.02 3.54
CA GLU A 129 -4.80 -9.87 2.63
C GLU A 129 -3.82 -10.73 3.43
N ASN A 130 -3.83 -12.04 3.19
CA ASN A 130 -2.90 -13.01 3.80
C ASN A 130 -1.94 -13.67 2.78
N GLU A 131 -2.13 -13.38 1.49
CA GLU A 131 -1.33 -13.92 0.39
C GLU A 131 -0.79 -12.80 -0.51
N PRO A 132 0.48 -12.89 -0.95
CA PRO A 132 1.45 -13.93 -0.63
C PRO A 132 2.12 -13.76 0.74
N PHE A 133 1.79 -12.69 1.48
CA PHE A 133 2.35 -12.38 2.79
C PHE A 133 1.28 -12.30 3.85
N THR A 134 1.50 -13.02 4.94
CA THR A 134 0.73 -12.87 6.17
C THR A 134 1.14 -11.58 6.88
N HIS A 135 0.32 -11.13 7.83
CA HIS A 135 0.68 -10.06 8.76
C HIS A 135 2.05 -10.32 9.41
N ASP A 136 2.30 -11.55 9.88
CA ASP A 136 3.54 -11.91 10.57
C ASP A 136 4.76 -11.89 9.64
N ASP A 137 4.61 -12.27 8.36
CA ASP A 137 5.70 -12.14 7.38
C ASP A 137 6.13 -10.68 7.23
N LEU A 138 5.16 -9.77 7.10
CA LEU A 138 5.43 -8.33 6.95
C LEU A 138 5.99 -7.75 8.26
N ARG A 139 5.46 -8.17 9.41
CA ARG A 139 5.93 -7.77 10.73
C ARG A 139 7.38 -8.18 10.97
N ASN A 140 7.74 -9.42 10.66
CA ASN A 140 9.11 -9.93 10.75
C ASN A 140 10.05 -9.19 9.81
N THR A 141 9.57 -8.85 8.61
CA THR A 141 10.34 -8.03 7.67
C THR A 141 10.61 -6.65 8.25
N ILE A 142 9.61 -5.99 8.86
CA ILE A 142 9.77 -4.69 9.52
C ILE A 142 10.81 -4.77 10.65
N ILE A 143 10.82 -5.84 11.45
CA ILE A 143 11.85 -6.07 12.48
C ILE A 143 13.25 -6.08 11.85
N ALA A 144 13.42 -6.81 10.75
CA ALA A 144 14.70 -7.00 10.08
C ALA A 144 15.21 -5.72 9.41
N VAL A 145 14.32 -4.89 8.84
CA VAL A 145 14.73 -3.68 8.10
C VAL A 145 14.69 -2.39 8.92
N SER A 146 14.01 -2.37 10.07
CA SER A 146 13.91 -1.17 10.91
C SER A 146 15.18 -0.95 11.73
N PRO A 147 15.74 0.27 11.76
CA PRO A 147 16.78 0.63 12.72
C PRO A 147 16.29 0.38 14.15
N GLU A 148 17.16 -0.15 15.01
CA GLU A 148 16.82 -0.56 16.38
C GLU A 148 16.05 0.52 17.14
N ARG A 149 16.53 1.77 17.09
CA ARG A 149 15.90 2.94 17.73
C ARG A 149 14.46 3.25 17.30
N PHE A 150 14.02 2.75 16.14
CA PHE A 150 12.68 3.01 15.59
C PHE A 150 11.80 1.77 15.55
N ARG A 151 12.36 0.59 15.87
CA ARG A 151 11.68 -0.69 15.66
C ARG A 151 10.37 -0.79 16.43
N GLU A 152 10.39 -0.48 17.72
CA GLU A 152 9.19 -0.57 18.58
C GLU A 152 8.07 0.35 18.06
N ASN A 153 8.40 1.61 17.78
CA ASN A 153 7.46 2.58 17.24
C ASN A 153 6.92 2.17 15.87
N ASN A 154 7.77 1.66 14.98
CA ASN A 154 7.36 1.17 13.66
C ASN A 154 6.39 -0.01 13.76
N LEU A 155 6.68 -0.97 14.65
CA LEU A 155 5.81 -2.11 14.90
C LEU A 155 4.48 -1.68 15.50
N LYS A 156 4.50 -0.77 16.48
CA LYS A 156 3.27 -0.22 17.06
C LYS A 156 2.37 0.39 16.01
N VAL A 157 2.91 1.19 15.10
CA VAL A 157 2.12 1.82 14.02
C VAL A 157 1.59 0.80 13.01
N PHE A 158 2.40 -0.21 12.66
CA PHE A 158 1.98 -1.29 11.79
C PHE A 158 0.87 -2.14 12.42
N ASP A 159 1.06 -2.59 13.66
CA ASP A 159 0.11 -3.40 14.42
C ASP A 159 -1.21 -2.63 14.63
N THR A 160 -1.17 -1.33 14.97
CA THR A 160 -2.38 -0.48 15.04
C THR A 160 -3.09 -0.36 13.69
N GLY A 161 -2.36 -0.33 12.58
CA GLY A 161 -2.94 -0.39 11.25
C GLY A 161 -3.75 -1.67 11.04
N PHE A 162 -3.19 -2.82 11.39
CA PHE A 162 -3.82 -4.13 11.29
C PHE A 162 -5.09 -4.23 12.15
N GLU A 163 -5.03 -3.77 13.41
CA GLU A 163 -6.19 -3.72 14.33
C GLU A 163 -7.36 -2.88 13.80
N ASN A 164 -7.11 -1.96 12.86
CA ASN A 164 -8.15 -1.14 12.25
C ASN A 164 -8.81 -1.82 11.03
N GLY A 165 -8.35 -2.98 10.59
CA GLY A 165 -8.88 -3.70 9.42
C GLY A 165 -10.20 -4.45 9.61
N GLY A 166 -10.74 -4.50 10.83
CA GLY A 166 -12.01 -5.18 11.12
C GLY A 166 -12.39 -5.03 12.58
#